data_AF-A0A1Q4X1X6-F1
#
_entry.id   AF-A0A1Q4X1X6-F1
#
_cell.length_a   1.000
_cell.length_b   1.000
_cell.length_c   1.000
_cell.angle_alpha   90.00
_cell.angle_beta   90.00
_cell.angle_gamma   90.00
#
_symmetry.space_group_name_H-M   'P 1'
#
loop_
_entity.id
_entity.type
_entity.pdbx_description
1 polymer ?
#
loop_
_entity_poly.entity_id
_entity_poly.type
_entity_poly.pdbx_seq_one_letter_code
_entity_poly.pdbx_strand_id
1 'polypeptide(L)'
;MFETPKDHLRNIDRSTAKSAEHLRNINHSAASSARSAAQNTDLLKGIAFTSSASMVFNGINAANSARMARTQEQQFALQQEQHAIQQAMAEQTARHEFSMWRQTPEGEAFVDWQRRAAVLVPFLRNRERVWNSVWADAIRRAQGEIPPDERQRFTSHPARLRQTGLKTAFLVSFALSGLFALMMLLQIVSGAVAEPLAQAEGRDRLTYAECLEILNDPDNFIMSEADCEAINPNPSGPIVRRAVPMVLFAGLGITFLVMRKAKQRAATADPTVENEAAARIAKWGFDPLTTRGAWYPWHESQGFTGYPDRIEHMVRSGPSQRPQPSQLIPLQVPTPWAPSPGLPTEVRSALASFQKENESFSP
;
A
#
# COMPACT_ATOMS: atom_id res chain seq x y z
N MET A 1 9.80 -24.09 0.92
CA MET A 1 9.22 -23.36 -0.23
C MET A 1 9.52 -21.90 0.01
N PHE A 2 10.59 -21.37 -0.58
CA PHE A 2 11.12 -20.05 -0.23
C PHE A 2 10.27 -18.95 -0.88
N GLU A 3 9.65 -18.10 -0.07
CA GLU A 3 9.01 -16.87 -0.54
C GLU A 3 10.07 -16.00 -1.21
N THR A 4 9.80 -15.58 -2.44
CA THR A 4 10.75 -14.75 -3.17
C THR A 4 10.72 -13.33 -2.61
N PRO A 5 11.80 -12.53 -2.73
CA PRO A 5 11.81 -11.12 -2.30
C PRO A 5 10.70 -10.27 -2.93
N LYS A 6 10.16 -10.71 -4.09
CA LYS A 6 9.00 -10.09 -4.74
C LYS A 6 7.68 -10.36 -3.99
N ASP A 7 7.55 -11.53 -3.36
CA ASP A 7 6.36 -11.90 -2.58
C ASP A 7 6.33 -11.13 -1.26
N HIS A 8 7.49 -10.90 -0.64
CA HIS A 8 7.61 -10.13 0.60
C HIS A 8 7.26 -8.65 0.42
N LEU A 9 7.69 -8.01 -0.68
CA LEU A 9 7.32 -6.62 -1.00
C LEU A 9 5.83 -6.49 -1.33
N ARG A 10 5.25 -7.47 -2.03
CA ARG A 10 3.83 -7.49 -2.38
C ARG A 10 2.92 -7.70 -1.16
N ASN A 11 3.39 -8.43 -0.15
CA ASN A 11 2.68 -8.61 1.12
C ASN A 11 2.75 -7.36 2.00
N ILE A 12 3.87 -6.64 2.02
CA ILE A 12 3.97 -5.36 2.74
C ILE A 12 3.01 -4.32 2.13
N ASP A 13 3.00 -4.16 0.80
CA ASP A 13 2.10 -3.22 0.11
C ASP A 13 0.61 -3.57 0.31
N ARG A 14 0.26 -4.85 0.37
CA ARG A 14 -1.11 -5.29 0.70
C ARG A 14 -1.48 -5.03 2.16
N SER A 15 -0.53 -5.20 3.08
CA SER A 15 -0.76 -4.96 4.51
C SER A 15 -0.96 -3.48 4.81
N THR A 16 -0.15 -2.61 4.21
CA THR A 16 -0.25 -1.15 4.37
C THR A 16 -1.51 -0.59 3.73
N ALA A 17 -1.93 -1.13 2.57
CA ALA A 17 -3.21 -0.80 1.94
C ALA A 17 -4.40 -1.21 2.82
N LYS A 18 -4.39 -2.42 3.41
CA LYS A 18 -5.45 -2.88 4.33
C LYS A 18 -5.50 -2.07 5.62
N SER A 19 -4.35 -1.68 6.18
CA SER A 19 -4.32 -0.82 7.37
C SER A 19 -4.84 0.60 7.08
N ALA A 20 -4.51 1.16 5.91
CA ALA A 20 -5.04 2.46 5.48
C ALA A 20 -6.56 2.40 5.22
N GLU A 21 -7.06 1.30 4.67
CA GLU A 21 -8.48 1.05 4.47
C GLU A 21 -9.22 0.86 5.81
N HIS A 22 -8.60 0.16 6.78
CA HIS A 22 -9.14 0.01 8.13
C HIS A 22 -9.24 1.35 8.88
N LEU A 23 -8.21 2.20 8.78
CA LEU A 23 -8.24 3.56 9.35
C LEU A 23 -9.26 4.47 8.66
N ARG A 24 -9.46 4.33 7.34
CA ARG A 24 -10.54 5.02 6.62
C ARG A 24 -11.92 4.53 7.07
N ASN A 25 -12.09 3.23 7.29
CA ASN A 25 -13.33 2.67 7.81
C ASN A 25 -13.62 3.15 9.24
N ILE A 26 -12.62 3.22 10.12
CA ILE A 26 -12.77 3.81 11.47
C ILE A 26 -13.17 5.29 11.40
N ASN A 27 -12.52 6.07 10.52
CA ASN A 27 -12.87 7.48 10.34
C ASN A 27 -14.26 7.65 9.70
N HIS A 28 -14.66 6.77 8.78
CA HIS A 28 -16.01 6.76 8.21
C HIS A 28 -17.06 6.32 9.24
N SER A 29 -16.74 5.40 10.15
CA SER A 29 -17.61 5.00 11.26
C SER A 29 -17.76 6.13 12.29
N ALA A 30 -16.67 6.78 12.68
CA ALA A 30 -16.70 7.95 13.57
C ALA A 30 -17.45 9.13 12.92
N ALA A 31 -17.23 9.38 11.63
CA ALA A 31 -17.96 10.40 10.88
C ALA A 31 -19.43 10.01 10.65
N SER A 32 -19.77 8.73 10.51
CA SER A 32 -21.17 8.28 10.41
C SER A 32 -21.88 8.40 11.75
N SER A 33 -21.21 8.11 12.87
CA SER A 33 -21.75 8.30 14.22
C SER A 33 -21.96 9.80 14.54
N ALA A 34 -21.03 10.66 14.10
CA ALA A 34 -21.19 12.11 14.22
C ALA A 34 -22.31 12.65 13.31
N ARG A 35 -22.45 12.13 12.08
CA ARG A 35 -23.56 12.49 11.17
C ARG A 35 -24.91 11.99 11.66
N SER A 36 -25.00 10.80 12.28
CA SER A 36 -26.24 10.32 12.89
C SER A 36 -26.61 11.14 14.13
N ALA A 37 -25.63 11.57 14.93
CA ALA A 37 -25.88 12.49 16.04
C ALA A 37 -26.36 13.86 15.54
N ALA A 38 -25.76 14.39 14.46
CA ALA A 38 -26.17 15.65 13.84
C ALA A 38 -27.55 15.57 13.15
N GLN A 39 -27.84 14.48 12.42
CA GLN A 39 -29.16 14.24 11.82
C GLN A 39 -30.25 14.09 12.87
N ASN A 40 -29.96 13.46 14.02
CA ASN A 40 -30.90 13.41 15.14
C ASN A 40 -31.16 14.80 15.73
N THR A 41 -30.14 15.66 15.81
CA THR A 41 -30.35 17.06 16.25
C THR A 41 -31.10 17.92 15.24
N ASP A 42 -30.95 17.67 13.94
CA ASP A 42 -31.68 18.41 12.89
C ASP A 42 -33.12 17.90 12.71
N LEU A 43 -33.39 16.61 12.93
CA LEU A 43 -34.76 16.08 13.05
C LEU A 43 -35.51 16.70 14.24
N LEU A 44 -34.83 16.89 15.38
CA LEU A 44 -35.39 17.58 16.55
C LEU A 44 -35.67 19.06 16.28
N LYS A 45 -34.86 19.73 15.45
CA LYS A 45 -35.10 21.12 15.02
C LYS A 45 -36.21 21.22 13.97
N GLY A 46 -36.34 20.25 13.07
CA GLY A 46 -37.37 20.20 12.03
C GLY A 46 -38.79 19.98 12.58
N ILE A 47 -38.92 19.22 13.68
CA ILE A 47 -40.21 18.99 14.37
C ILE A 47 -40.74 20.26 15.07
N ALA A 48 -39.88 21.26 15.31
CA ALA A 48 -40.26 22.50 15.98
C ALA A 48 -41.01 23.51 15.08
N PHE A 49 -41.10 23.30 13.75
CA PHE A 49 -41.56 24.34 12.82
C PHE A 49 -42.86 24.06 12.03
N THR A 50 -43.63 23.02 12.34
CA THR A 50 -44.92 22.79 11.66
C THR A 50 -46.09 22.60 12.63
N SER A 51 -46.97 23.59 12.65
CA SER A 51 -48.36 23.60 13.18
C SER A 51 -48.58 23.55 14.71
N SER A 52 -49.27 24.58 15.22
CA SER A 52 -49.61 24.80 16.63
C SER A 52 -50.62 23.81 17.23
N ALA A 53 -51.33 23.02 16.42
CA ALA A 53 -52.18 21.93 16.90
C ALA A 53 -51.42 20.61 17.17
N SER A 54 -50.19 20.48 16.67
CA SER A 54 -49.33 19.30 16.86
C SER A 54 -48.37 19.44 18.04
N MET A 55 -48.21 20.65 18.62
CA MET A 55 -47.28 20.93 19.72
C MET A 55 -47.61 20.21 21.03
N VAL A 56 -48.90 19.94 21.32
CA VAL A 56 -49.28 19.24 22.56
C VAL A 56 -48.96 17.75 22.45
N PHE A 57 -49.25 17.12 21.31
CA PHE A 57 -48.93 15.70 21.09
C PHE A 57 -47.43 15.45 20.83
N ASN A 58 -46.74 16.35 20.11
CA ASN A 58 -45.29 16.27 19.91
C ASN A 58 -44.51 16.69 21.17
N GLY A 59 -45.03 17.60 22.00
CA GLY A 59 -44.43 17.96 23.29
C GLY A 59 -44.46 16.81 24.28
N ILE A 60 -45.54 16.02 24.31
CA ILE A 60 -45.64 14.81 25.14
C ILE A 60 -44.69 13.71 24.60
N ASN A 61 -44.61 13.50 23.28
CA ASN A 61 -43.69 12.52 22.68
C ASN A 61 -42.21 12.95 22.76
N ALA A 62 -41.88 14.23 22.63
CA ALA A 62 -40.55 14.78 22.83
C ALA A 62 -40.14 14.75 24.31
N ALA A 63 -41.07 15.04 25.23
CA ALA A 63 -40.82 14.91 26.67
C ALA A 63 -40.66 13.43 27.07
N ASN A 64 -41.44 12.51 26.50
CA ASN A 64 -41.30 11.07 26.75
C ASN A 64 -40.03 10.50 26.12
N SER A 65 -39.64 10.89 24.91
CA SER A 65 -38.38 10.47 24.29
C SER A 65 -37.16 11.08 24.97
N ALA A 66 -37.21 12.34 25.42
CA ALA A 66 -36.16 12.95 26.23
C ALA A 66 -36.05 12.30 27.62
N ARG A 67 -37.17 11.91 28.24
CA ARG A 67 -37.17 11.10 29.46
C ARG A 67 -36.59 9.71 29.19
N MET A 68 -36.97 9.05 28.10
CA MET A 68 -36.43 7.76 27.69
C MET A 68 -34.92 7.83 27.39
N ALA A 69 -34.45 8.89 26.75
CA ALA A 69 -33.03 9.12 26.48
C ALA A 69 -32.24 9.33 27.78
N ARG A 70 -32.75 10.16 28.71
CA ARG A 70 -32.14 10.32 30.05
C ARG A 70 -32.14 9.02 30.84
N THR A 71 -33.21 8.23 30.76
CA THR A 71 -33.23 6.91 31.43
C THR A 71 -32.30 5.91 30.76
N GLN A 72 -32.12 5.97 29.43
CA GLN A 72 -31.13 5.15 28.73
C GLN A 72 -29.71 5.56 29.10
N GLU A 73 -29.40 6.85 29.15
CA GLU A 73 -28.09 7.36 29.60
C GLU A 73 -27.78 6.94 31.04
N GLN A 74 -28.77 7.03 31.94
CA GLN A 74 -28.63 6.54 33.31
C GLN A 74 -28.46 5.01 33.37
N GLN A 75 -29.17 4.25 32.53
CA GLN A 75 -28.99 2.80 32.44
C GLN A 75 -27.62 2.41 31.88
N PHE A 76 -27.12 3.13 30.87
CA PHE A 76 -25.77 2.91 30.32
C PHE A 76 -24.69 3.26 31.35
N ALA A 77 -24.83 4.36 32.08
CA ALA A 77 -23.90 4.73 33.15
C ALA A 77 -23.89 3.67 34.26
N LEU A 78 -25.07 3.23 34.71
CA LEU A 78 -25.19 2.14 35.70
C LEU A 78 -24.62 0.82 35.18
N GLN A 79 -24.84 0.48 33.92
CA GLN A 79 -24.28 -0.73 33.30
C GLN A 79 -22.76 -0.65 33.20
N GLN A 80 -22.20 0.51 32.86
CA GLN A 80 -20.77 0.75 32.82
C GLN A 80 -20.14 0.64 34.22
N GLU A 81 -20.79 1.20 35.25
CA GLU A 81 -20.36 1.05 36.64
C GLU A 81 -20.40 -0.42 37.09
N GLN A 82 -21.46 -1.16 36.76
CA GLN A 82 -21.54 -2.58 37.08
C GLN A 82 -20.44 -3.40 36.38
N HIS A 83 -20.14 -3.11 35.11
CA HIS A 83 -19.03 -3.76 34.41
C HIS A 83 -17.68 -3.40 35.04
N ALA A 84 -17.46 -2.15 35.45
CA ALA A 84 -16.23 -1.74 36.11
C ALA A 84 -16.05 -2.45 37.46
N ILE A 85 -17.13 -2.57 38.25
CA ILE A 85 -17.13 -3.32 39.53
C ILE A 85 -16.84 -4.81 39.27
N GLN A 86 -17.46 -5.41 38.25
CA GLN A 86 -17.21 -6.81 37.88
C GLN A 86 -15.75 -7.04 37.46
N GLN A 87 -15.18 -6.13 36.69
CA GLN A 87 -13.75 -6.20 36.30
C GLN A 87 -12.84 -6.06 37.53
N ALA A 88 -13.12 -5.10 38.42
CA ALA A 88 -12.34 -4.92 39.64
C ALA A 88 -12.38 -6.15 40.55
N MET A 89 -13.56 -6.79 40.71
CA MET A 89 -13.68 -8.04 41.46
C MET A 89 -12.93 -9.19 40.77
N ALA A 90 -13.03 -9.33 39.45
CA ALA A 90 -12.31 -10.36 38.71
C ALA A 90 -10.78 -10.19 38.84
N GLU A 91 -10.28 -8.96 38.81
CA GLU A 91 -8.86 -8.68 39.07
C GLU A 91 -8.42 -9.05 40.49
N GLN A 92 -9.23 -8.72 41.51
CA GLN A 92 -8.93 -9.09 42.89
C GLN A 92 -8.89 -10.61 43.07
N THR A 93 -9.88 -11.32 42.52
CA THR A 93 -9.91 -12.79 42.53
C THR A 93 -8.70 -13.37 41.81
N ALA A 94 -8.36 -12.87 40.62
CA ALA A 94 -7.19 -13.32 39.87
C ALA A 94 -5.88 -13.11 40.65
N ARG A 95 -5.73 -11.96 41.34
CA ARG A 95 -4.57 -11.68 42.21
C ARG A 95 -4.50 -12.63 43.40
N HIS A 96 -5.64 -12.92 44.03
CA HIS A 96 -5.71 -13.87 45.14
C HIS A 96 -5.39 -15.30 44.68
N GLU A 97 -5.97 -15.76 43.58
CA GLU A 97 -5.67 -17.08 43.04
C GLU A 97 -4.19 -17.23 42.65
N PHE A 98 -3.59 -16.18 42.09
CA PHE A 98 -2.16 -16.16 41.81
C PHE A 98 -1.31 -16.18 43.09
N SER A 99 -1.72 -15.46 44.14
CA SER A 99 -0.99 -15.43 45.41
C SER A 99 -1.03 -16.77 46.17
N MET A 100 -2.08 -17.56 45.94
CA MET A 100 -2.18 -18.94 46.41
C MET A 100 -1.35 -19.88 45.53
N TRP A 101 -1.47 -19.78 44.20
CA TRP A 101 -0.74 -20.63 43.27
C TRP A 101 0.78 -20.49 43.39
N ARG A 102 1.30 -19.27 43.61
CA ARG A 102 2.76 -19.06 43.79
C ARG A 102 3.36 -19.79 45.01
N GLN A 103 2.53 -20.31 45.92
CA GLN A 103 2.96 -21.10 47.07
C GLN A 103 3.02 -22.61 46.75
N THR A 104 2.55 -23.05 45.58
CA THR A 104 2.71 -24.43 45.12
C THR A 104 4.10 -24.62 44.50
N PRO A 105 4.61 -25.86 44.40
CA PRO A 105 5.92 -26.12 43.78
C PRO A 105 6.03 -25.58 42.35
N GLU A 106 4.95 -25.63 41.57
CA GLU A 106 4.90 -25.10 40.20
C GLU A 106 5.00 -23.57 40.20
N GLY A 107 4.27 -22.92 41.11
CA GLY A 107 4.28 -21.49 41.28
C GLY A 107 5.64 -20.95 41.75
N GLU A 108 6.29 -21.64 42.68
CA GLU A 108 7.65 -21.32 43.12
C GLU A 108 8.64 -21.42 41.96
N ALA A 109 8.58 -22.50 41.17
CA ALA A 109 9.43 -22.68 39.99
C ALA A 109 9.22 -21.57 38.95
N PHE A 110 7.97 -21.15 38.73
CA PHE A 110 7.66 -20.02 37.85
C PHE A 110 8.20 -18.70 38.38
N VAL A 111 8.07 -18.40 39.67
CA VAL A 111 8.57 -17.15 40.27
C VAL A 111 10.11 -17.09 40.22
N ASP A 112 10.79 -18.20 40.49
CA ASP A 112 12.25 -18.31 40.33
C ASP A 112 12.68 -18.11 38.86
N TRP A 113 12.00 -18.78 37.93
CA TRP A 113 12.16 -18.56 36.50
C TRP A 113 11.93 -17.09 36.10
N GLN A 114 10.86 -16.47 36.58
CA GLN A 114 10.50 -15.08 36.28
C GLN A 114 11.58 -14.11 36.78
N ARG A 115 12.15 -14.36 37.97
CA ARG A 115 13.24 -13.56 38.53
C ARG A 115 14.49 -13.62 37.65
N ARG A 116 14.87 -14.81 37.17
CA ARG A 116 15.98 -14.97 36.23
C ARG A 116 15.67 -14.32 34.87
N ALA A 117 14.46 -14.46 34.37
CA ALA A 117 14.00 -13.84 33.14
C ALA A 117 14.07 -12.30 33.19
N ALA A 118 13.76 -11.70 34.34
CA ALA A 118 13.83 -10.25 34.55
C ALA A 118 15.24 -9.68 34.40
N VAL A 119 16.29 -10.49 34.59
CA VAL A 119 17.69 -10.10 34.34
C VAL A 119 18.09 -10.41 32.89
N LEU A 120 17.71 -11.58 32.38
CA LEU A 120 18.08 -12.03 31.04
C LEU A 120 17.49 -11.16 29.93
N VAL A 121 16.21 -10.80 30.02
CA VAL A 121 15.51 -10.06 28.97
C VAL A 121 16.18 -8.69 28.69
N PRO A 122 16.39 -7.80 29.69
CA PRO A 122 17.07 -6.54 29.46
C PRO A 122 18.46 -6.69 28.86
N PHE A 123 19.20 -7.72 29.27
CA PHE A 123 20.51 -8.05 28.73
C PHE A 123 20.44 -8.40 27.23
N LEU A 124 19.53 -9.29 26.83
CA LEU A 124 19.32 -9.65 25.42
C LEU A 124 18.89 -8.45 24.58
N ARG A 125 17.96 -7.63 25.10
CA ARG A 125 17.51 -6.39 24.42
C ARG A 125 18.64 -5.38 24.26
N ASN A 126 19.52 -5.28 25.25
CA ASN A 126 20.68 -4.42 25.15
C ASN A 126 21.61 -4.88 24.03
N ARG A 127 21.86 -6.18 23.91
CA ARG A 127 22.66 -6.74 22.81
C ARG A 127 22.03 -6.51 21.45
N GLU A 128 20.72 -6.74 21.30
CA GLU A 128 20.00 -6.42 20.07
C GLU A 128 20.14 -4.93 19.70
N ARG A 129 20.03 -4.03 20.69
CA ARG A 129 20.19 -2.59 20.47
C ARG A 129 21.61 -2.24 20.01
N VAL A 130 22.62 -2.73 20.73
CA VAL A 130 24.04 -2.51 20.40
C VAL A 130 24.36 -3.08 19.02
N TRP A 131 23.89 -4.28 18.73
CA TRP A 131 24.07 -4.94 17.44
C TRP A 131 23.49 -4.12 16.29
N ASN A 132 22.25 -3.66 16.45
CA ASN A 132 21.58 -2.83 15.45
C ASN A 132 22.27 -1.47 15.28
N SER A 133 22.76 -0.85 16.37
CA SER A 133 23.46 0.43 16.30
C SER A 133 24.80 0.31 15.58
N VAL A 134 25.62 -0.70 15.90
CA VAL A 134 26.92 -0.87 15.22
C VAL A 134 26.75 -1.20 13.73
N TRP A 135 25.71 -1.95 13.37
CA TRP A 135 25.36 -2.16 11.96
C TRP A 135 24.93 -0.87 11.27
N ALA A 136 24.07 -0.07 11.91
CA ALA A 136 23.64 1.20 11.35
C ALA A 136 24.81 2.16 11.11
N ASP A 137 25.76 2.23 12.05
CA ASP A 137 26.94 3.08 11.93
C ASP A 137 27.93 2.55 10.87
N ALA A 138 28.16 1.24 10.81
CA ALA A 138 28.97 0.62 9.77
C ALA A 138 28.40 0.86 8.36
N ILE A 139 27.08 0.70 8.19
CA ILE A 139 26.38 0.99 6.93
C ILE A 139 26.51 2.46 6.59
N ARG A 140 26.25 3.37 7.54
CA ARG A 140 26.32 4.83 7.29
C ARG A 140 27.72 5.25 6.85
N ARG A 141 28.77 4.72 7.48
CA ARG A 141 30.15 5.00 7.08
C ARG A 141 30.45 4.49 5.68
N ALA A 142 30.10 3.23 5.39
CA ALA A 142 30.31 2.65 4.08
C ALA A 142 29.54 3.43 3.00
N GLN A 143 28.31 3.87 3.27
CA GLN A 143 27.56 4.76 2.37
C GLN A 143 28.26 6.09 2.13
N GLY A 144 28.92 6.66 3.15
CA GLY A 144 29.70 7.89 3.04
C GLY A 144 30.89 7.78 2.08
N GLU A 145 31.51 6.60 2.00
CA GLU A 145 32.67 6.32 1.14
C GLU A 145 32.31 6.01 -0.32
N ILE A 146 31.03 5.76 -0.63
CA ILE A 146 30.62 5.42 -2.00
C ILE A 146 30.61 6.65 -2.89
N PRO A 147 31.25 6.60 -4.08
CA PRO A 147 31.18 7.67 -5.07
C PRO A 147 29.73 8.10 -5.41
N PRO A 148 29.45 9.40 -5.57
CA PRO A 148 28.08 9.88 -5.80
C PRO A 148 27.48 9.38 -7.12
N ASP A 149 28.31 9.16 -8.13
CA ASP A 149 27.93 8.63 -9.44
C ASP A 149 27.46 7.17 -9.35
N GLU A 150 28.12 6.34 -8.55
CA GLU A 150 27.72 4.97 -8.25
C GLU A 150 26.34 4.93 -7.55
N ARG A 151 26.12 5.81 -6.55
CA ARG A 151 24.81 5.93 -5.89
C ARG A 151 23.71 6.34 -6.87
N GLN A 152 24.01 7.26 -7.78
CA GLN A 152 23.06 7.70 -8.80
C GLN A 152 22.74 6.57 -9.80
N ARG A 153 23.74 5.78 -10.21
CA ARG A 153 23.52 4.59 -11.05
C ARG A 153 22.64 3.57 -10.34
N PHE A 154 22.93 3.25 -9.08
CA PHE A 154 22.12 2.31 -8.29
C PHE A 154 20.66 2.77 -8.13
N THR A 155 20.43 4.03 -7.76
CA THR A 155 19.07 4.59 -7.57
C THR A 155 18.28 4.71 -8.88
N SER A 156 18.95 4.99 -10.00
CA SER A 156 18.29 5.10 -11.32
C SER A 156 18.09 3.74 -12.01
N HIS A 157 18.79 2.68 -11.61
CA HIS A 157 18.73 1.37 -12.24
C HIS A 157 17.30 0.76 -12.27
N PRO A 158 16.50 0.77 -11.18
CA PRO A 158 15.11 0.28 -11.23
C PRO A 158 14.24 1.05 -12.22
N ALA A 159 14.45 2.37 -12.36
CA ALA A 159 13.72 3.20 -13.32
C ALA A 159 14.13 2.86 -14.77
N ARG A 160 15.42 2.63 -15.02
CA ARG A 160 15.96 2.17 -16.32
C ARG A 160 15.42 0.80 -16.73
N LEU A 161 15.16 -0.08 -15.77
CA LEU A 161 14.54 -1.39 -16.01
C LEU A 161 13.02 -1.30 -16.24
N ARG A 162 12.29 -0.51 -15.45
CA ARG A 162 10.82 -0.43 -15.53
C ARG A 162 10.31 0.36 -16.73
N GLN A 163 11.03 1.43 -17.12
CA GLN A 163 10.71 2.30 -18.26
C GLN A 163 9.26 2.73 -18.31
N THR A 164 8.76 3.25 -17.18
CA THR A 164 7.35 3.65 -17.01
C THR A 164 6.93 4.69 -18.04
N GLY A 165 7.77 5.68 -18.35
CA GLY A 165 7.48 6.72 -19.35
C GLY A 165 7.29 6.20 -20.79
N LEU A 166 8.09 5.22 -21.21
CA LEU A 166 7.91 4.58 -22.53
C LEU A 166 6.65 3.69 -22.57
N LYS A 167 6.27 3.09 -21.42
CA LYS A 167 4.99 2.36 -21.29
C LYS A 167 3.80 3.28 -21.50
N THR A 168 3.80 4.43 -20.82
CA THR A 168 2.69 5.38 -20.87
C THR A 168 2.61 6.02 -22.26
N ALA A 169 3.74 6.39 -22.87
CA ALA A 169 3.78 6.89 -24.24
C ALA A 169 3.18 5.88 -25.23
N PHE A 170 3.57 4.61 -25.16
CA PHE A 170 2.98 3.54 -25.97
C PHE A 170 1.46 3.44 -25.79
N LEU A 171 0.98 3.40 -24.54
CA LEU A 171 -0.45 3.28 -24.24
C LEU A 171 -1.25 4.48 -24.76
N VAL A 172 -0.72 5.70 -24.60
CA VAL A 172 -1.36 6.93 -25.09
C VAL A 172 -1.42 6.94 -26.61
N SER A 173 -0.32 6.61 -27.30
CA SER A 173 -0.32 6.53 -28.78
C SER A 173 -1.32 5.50 -29.30
N PHE A 174 -1.43 4.34 -28.63
CA PHE A 174 -2.38 3.30 -29.04
C PHE A 174 -3.83 3.69 -28.74
N ALA A 175 -4.09 4.35 -27.61
CA ALA A 175 -5.41 4.87 -27.27
C ALA A 175 -5.86 5.96 -28.27
N LEU A 176 -4.96 6.88 -28.64
CA LEU A 176 -5.24 7.89 -29.67
C LEU A 176 -5.53 7.23 -31.02
N SER A 177 -4.73 6.25 -31.44
CA SER A 177 -4.99 5.49 -32.67
C SER A 177 -6.35 4.79 -32.64
N GLY A 178 -6.73 4.18 -31.52
CA GLY A 178 -8.03 3.53 -31.34
C GLY A 178 -9.20 4.52 -31.39
N LEU A 179 -9.04 5.70 -30.79
CA LEU A 179 -10.05 6.76 -30.83
C LEU A 179 -10.24 7.31 -32.25
N PHE A 180 -9.15 7.52 -33.00
CA PHE A 180 -9.22 7.89 -34.41
C PHE A 180 -9.89 6.81 -35.27
N ALA A 181 -9.58 5.53 -35.04
CA ALA A 181 -10.23 4.42 -35.74
C ALA A 181 -11.74 4.35 -35.44
N LEU A 182 -12.14 4.57 -34.18
CA LEU A 182 -13.54 4.62 -33.76
C LEU A 182 -14.27 5.82 -34.39
N MET A 183 -13.64 6.99 -34.44
CA MET A 183 -14.20 8.18 -35.09
C MET A 183 -14.39 7.96 -36.60
N MET A 184 -13.44 7.30 -37.27
CA MET A 184 -13.57 6.90 -38.67
C MET A 184 -14.70 5.90 -38.90
N LEU A 185 -14.83 4.88 -38.06
CA LEU A 185 -15.95 3.93 -38.12
C LEU A 185 -17.29 4.65 -37.91
N LEU A 186 -17.36 5.59 -36.96
CA LEU A 186 -18.57 6.38 -36.73
C LEU A 186 -18.95 7.21 -37.95
N GLN A 187 -17.97 7.86 -38.61
CA GLN A 187 -18.19 8.62 -39.84
C GLN A 187 -18.68 7.74 -41.00
N ILE A 188 -18.11 6.54 -41.15
CA ILE A 188 -18.53 5.58 -42.19
C ILE A 188 -19.96 5.10 -41.92
N VAL A 189 -20.28 4.73 -40.68
CA VAL A 189 -21.62 4.28 -40.29
C VAL A 189 -22.64 5.41 -40.43
N SER A 190 -22.33 6.64 -40.00
CA SER A 190 -23.24 7.78 -40.18
C SER A 190 -23.48 8.11 -41.65
N GLY A 191 -22.46 7.97 -42.51
CA GLY A 191 -22.62 8.14 -43.96
C GLY A 191 -23.50 7.06 -44.57
N ALA A 192 -23.27 5.79 -44.20
CA ALA A 192 -24.06 4.65 -44.69
C ALA A 192 -25.52 4.65 -44.21
N VAL A 193 -25.81 5.29 -43.06
CA VAL A 193 -27.18 5.43 -42.52
C VAL A 193 -27.88 6.68 -43.09
N ALA A 194 -27.13 7.71 -43.51
CA ALA A 194 -27.69 8.90 -44.15
C ALA A 194 -28.15 8.65 -45.60
N GLU A 195 -27.49 7.76 -46.35
CA GLU A 195 -27.88 7.38 -47.71
C GLU A 195 -29.33 6.85 -47.83
N PRO A 196 -29.81 5.90 -47.01
CA PRO A 196 -31.17 5.37 -47.14
C PRO A 196 -32.27 6.34 -46.66
N LEU A 197 -31.96 7.32 -45.81
CA LEU A 197 -32.91 8.35 -45.37
C LEU A 197 -33.08 9.47 -46.42
N ALA A 198 -32.02 9.82 -47.15
CA ALA A 198 -32.10 10.81 -48.24
C ALA A 198 -32.87 10.29 -49.47
N GLN A 199 -32.94 8.97 -49.68
CA GLN A 199 -33.74 8.37 -50.75
C GLN A 199 -35.25 8.27 -50.44
N ALA A 200 -35.67 8.45 -49.18
CA ALA A 200 -37.07 8.37 -48.78
C ALA A 200 -37.83 9.71 -48.88
N GLU A 201 -37.12 10.84 -48.95
CA GLU A 201 -37.72 12.18 -49.10
C GLU A 201 -37.62 12.69 -50.54
N GLY A 202 -38.69 12.47 -51.32
CA GLY A 202 -39.12 13.40 -52.38
C GLY A 202 -38.35 13.40 -53.71
N ARG A 203 -39.07 13.13 -54.80
CA ARG A 203 -38.64 13.11 -56.21
C ARG A 203 -38.18 14.46 -56.82
N ASP A 204 -37.82 15.46 -56.02
CA ASP A 204 -37.58 16.85 -56.48
C ASP A 204 -36.20 17.45 -56.09
N ARG A 205 -35.20 16.64 -55.71
CA ARG A 205 -33.84 17.17 -55.43
C ARG A 205 -32.90 16.99 -56.62
N LEU A 206 -32.35 18.11 -57.09
CA LEU A 206 -31.30 18.23 -58.11
C LEU A 206 -30.10 17.35 -57.73
N THR A 207 -29.69 16.43 -58.62
CA THR A 207 -28.53 15.56 -58.35
C THR A 207 -27.21 16.31 -58.56
N TYR A 208 -26.11 15.86 -57.94
CA TYR A 208 -24.79 16.50 -58.11
C TYR A 208 -24.34 16.55 -59.58
N ALA A 209 -24.66 15.52 -60.36
CA ALA A 209 -24.36 15.47 -61.79
C ALA A 209 -25.19 16.52 -62.57
N GLU A 210 -26.48 16.64 -62.28
CA GLU A 210 -27.34 17.68 -62.89
C GLU A 210 -26.93 19.10 -62.47
N CYS A 211 -26.45 19.27 -61.23
CA CYS A 211 -25.92 20.56 -60.75
C CYS A 211 -24.68 20.97 -61.54
N LEU A 212 -23.74 20.04 -61.76
CA LEU A 212 -22.55 20.30 -62.58
C LEU A 212 -22.87 20.56 -64.05
N GLU A 213 -23.94 19.95 -64.57
CA GLU A 213 -24.42 20.19 -65.94
C GLU A 213 -25.01 21.61 -66.08
N ILE A 214 -25.83 22.03 -65.13
CA ILE A 214 -26.38 23.40 -65.06
C ILE A 214 -25.27 24.43 -64.82
N LEU A 215 -24.23 24.10 -64.06
CA LEU A 215 -23.08 24.97 -63.83
C LEU A 215 -22.27 25.25 -65.11
N ASN A 216 -22.29 24.31 -66.07
CA ASN A 216 -21.57 24.43 -67.35
C ASN A 216 -22.41 25.11 -68.45
N ASP A 217 -23.67 25.47 -68.17
CA ASP A 217 -24.51 26.21 -69.11
C ASP A 217 -24.06 27.69 -69.17
N PRO A 218 -23.71 28.23 -70.36
CA PRO A 218 -23.22 29.61 -70.51
C PRO A 218 -24.22 30.68 -70.05
N ASP A 219 -25.51 30.36 -69.93
CA ASP A 219 -26.55 31.28 -69.47
C ASP A 219 -26.83 31.17 -67.95
N ASN A 220 -26.03 30.41 -67.19
CA ASN A 220 -26.22 30.28 -65.75
C ASN A 220 -25.52 31.42 -64.97
N PHE A 221 -26.32 32.22 -64.28
CA PHE A 221 -25.87 33.33 -63.42
C PHE A 221 -26.31 33.18 -61.95
N ILE A 222 -26.96 32.06 -61.59
CA ILE A 222 -27.61 31.87 -60.28
C ILE A 222 -26.84 30.88 -59.40
N MET A 223 -26.25 29.83 -59.98
CA MET A 223 -25.56 28.78 -59.22
C MET A 223 -24.04 28.91 -59.30
N SER A 224 -23.37 28.80 -58.15
CA SER A 224 -21.91 28.81 -58.04
C SER A 224 -21.36 27.40 -57.82
N GLU A 225 -20.07 27.19 -58.12
CA GLU A 225 -19.40 25.89 -57.92
C GLU A 225 -19.50 25.39 -56.47
N ALA A 226 -19.53 26.33 -55.50
CA ALA A 226 -19.71 26.04 -54.08
C ALA A 226 -21.11 25.47 -53.76
N ASP A 227 -22.15 25.86 -54.51
CA ASP A 227 -23.51 25.35 -54.33
C ASP A 227 -23.63 23.89 -54.78
N CYS A 228 -22.92 23.52 -55.85
CA CYS A 228 -22.83 22.12 -56.27
C CYS A 228 -21.96 21.29 -55.33
N GLU A 229 -20.87 21.85 -54.80
CA GLU A 229 -19.99 21.13 -53.86
C GLU A 229 -20.70 20.78 -52.53
N ALA A 230 -21.70 21.57 -52.13
CA ALA A 230 -22.52 21.32 -50.94
C ALA A 230 -23.43 20.08 -51.06
N ILE A 231 -23.78 19.64 -52.27
CA ILE A 231 -24.58 18.44 -52.55
C ILE A 231 -23.75 17.29 -53.14
N ASN A 232 -22.42 17.43 -53.17
CA ASN A 232 -21.51 16.37 -53.58
C ASN A 232 -21.70 15.13 -52.68
N PRO A 233 -22.03 13.95 -53.22
CA PRO A 233 -22.21 12.73 -52.43
C PRO A 233 -20.93 12.25 -51.75
N ASN A 234 -19.78 12.82 -52.11
CA ASN A 234 -18.48 12.48 -51.54
C ASN A 234 -17.68 13.74 -51.16
N PRO A 235 -18.11 14.53 -50.14
CA PRO A 235 -17.49 15.81 -49.74
C PRO A 235 -16.14 15.64 -49.00
N SER A 236 -15.46 14.54 -49.26
CA SER A 236 -14.91 13.70 -48.23
C SER A 236 -13.82 12.86 -48.90
N GLY A 237 -12.73 13.53 -49.31
CA GLY A 237 -11.67 13.02 -50.20
C GLY A 237 -11.05 11.66 -49.81
N PRO A 238 -10.10 11.14 -50.63
CA PRO A 238 -9.71 9.73 -50.62
C PRO A 238 -9.35 9.24 -49.22
N ILE A 239 -9.91 8.08 -48.84
CA ILE A 239 -9.77 7.38 -47.54
C ILE A 239 -8.32 7.39 -47.02
N VAL A 240 -7.35 7.35 -47.94
CA VAL A 240 -5.91 7.45 -47.69
C VAL A 240 -5.54 8.70 -46.85
N ARG A 241 -6.10 9.88 -47.12
CA ARG A 241 -5.82 11.12 -46.35
C ARG A 241 -6.34 11.05 -44.91
N ARG A 242 -7.38 10.27 -44.65
CA ARG A 242 -7.98 10.12 -43.30
C ARG A 242 -7.31 9.03 -42.46
N ALA A 243 -6.67 8.05 -43.10
CA ALA A 243 -5.93 7.00 -42.42
C ALA A 243 -4.53 7.47 -41.92
N VAL A 244 -3.99 8.56 -42.46
CA VAL A 244 -2.68 9.13 -42.10
C VAL A 244 -2.47 9.28 -40.58
N PRO A 245 -3.35 9.95 -39.80
CA PRO A 245 -3.16 10.08 -38.36
C PRO A 245 -3.17 8.74 -37.63
N MET A 246 -4.03 7.80 -38.03
CA MET A 246 -4.07 6.46 -37.42
C MET A 246 -2.75 5.70 -37.65
N VAL A 247 -2.24 5.70 -38.89
CA VAL A 247 -0.96 5.06 -39.22
C VAL A 247 0.21 5.72 -38.49
N LEU A 248 0.20 7.04 -38.35
CA LEU A 248 1.22 7.78 -37.59
C LEU A 248 1.19 7.42 -36.10
N PHE A 249 0.01 7.42 -35.46
CA PHE A 249 -0.10 7.08 -34.03
C PHE A 249 0.21 5.61 -33.76
N ALA A 250 -0.23 4.70 -34.62
CA ALA A 250 0.14 3.28 -34.54
C ALA A 250 1.65 3.07 -34.73
N GLY A 251 2.25 3.74 -35.73
CA GLY A 251 3.69 3.71 -35.99
C GLY A 251 4.52 4.26 -34.84
N LEU A 252 4.10 5.38 -34.24
CA LEU A 252 4.70 5.93 -33.02
C LEU A 252 4.61 4.94 -31.85
N GLY A 253 3.45 4.31 -31.66
CA GLY A 253 3.27 3.27 -30.65
C GLY A 253 4.26 2.11 -30.83
N ILE A 254 4.37 1.55 -32.03
CA ILE A 254 5.33 0.47 -32.33
C ILE A 254 6.77 0.93 -32.07
N THR A 255 7.12 2.16 -32.47
CA THR A 255 8.45 2.73 -32.26
C THR A 255 8.79 2.84 -30.77
N PHE A 256 7.86 3.34 -29.93
CA PHE A 256 8.05 3.37 -28.49
C PHE A 256 8.22 1.98 -27.87
N LEU A 257 7.49 0.98 -28.38
CA LEU A 257 7.60 -0.40 -27.92
C LEU A 257 8.95 -1.03 -28.27
N VAL A 258 9.44 -0.82 -29.49
CA VAL A 258 10.77 -1.29 -29.92
C VAL A 258 11.87 -0.59 -29.13
N MET A 259 11.79 0.73 -28.99
CA MET A 259 12.75 1.52 -28.20
C MET A 259 12.77 1.07 -26.73
N ARG A 260 11.61 0.75 -26.16
CA ARG A 260 11.50 0.16 -24.82
C ARG A 260 12.23 -1.17 -24.74
N LYS A 261 11.94 -2.11 -25.64
CA LYS A 261 12.60 -3.43 -25.61
C LYS A 261 14.11 -3.33 -25.79
N ALA A 262 14.59 -2.46 -26.68
CA ALA A 262 16.01 -2.22 -26.88
C ALA A 262 16.68 -1.65 -25.63
N LYS A 263 16.13 -0.59 -25.04
CA LYS A 263 16.66 0.00 -23.80
C LYS A 263 16.58 -0.96 -22.61
N GLN A 264 15.53 -1.77 -22.53
CA GLN A 264 15.37 -2.74 -21.45
C GLN A 264 16.43 -3.83 -21.55
N ARG A 265 16.66 -4.37 -22.76
CA ARG A 265 17.74 -5.34 -23.01
C ARG A 265 19.10 -4.75 -22.68
N ALA A 266 19.39 -3.52 -23.11
CA ALA A 266 20.64 -2.84 -22.77
C ALA A 266 20.81 -2.65 -21.26
N ALA A 267 19.76 -2.27 -20.53
CA ALA A 267 19.80 -2.12 -19.08
C ALA A 267 19.92 -3.46 -18.32
N THR A 268 19.37 -4.55 -18.86
CA THR A 268 19.53 -5.91 -18.28
C THR A 268 20.89 -6.51 -18.60
N ALA A 269 21.49 -6.16 -19.74
CA ALA A 269 22.81 -6.61 -20.15
C ALA A 269 23.94 -5.77 -19.57
N ASP A 270 23.64 -4.72 -18.79
CA ASP A 270 24.62 -3.85 -18.15
C ASP A 270 25.09 -4.47 -16.81
N PRO A 271 26.30 -5.08 -16.75
CA PRO A 271 26.78 -5.73 -15.54
C PRO A 271 27.32 -4.72 -14.51
N THR A 272 27.34 -3.42 -14.82
CA THR A 272 28.03 -2.41 -14.01
C THR A 272 27.51 -2.40 -12.57
N VAL A 273 26.19 -2.45 -12.36
CA VAL A 273 25.61 -2.41 -11.01
C VAL A 273 25.94 -3.68 -10.21
N GLU A 274 26.00 -4.84 -10.87
CA GLU A 274 26.36 -6.11 -10.24
C GLU A 274 27.85 -6.14 -9.89
N ASN A 275 28.71 -5.68 -10.79
CA ASN A 275 30.16 -5.57 -10.56
C ASN A 275 30.47 -4.57 -9.44
N GLU A 276 29.79 -3.42 -9.44
CA GLU A 276 29.87 -2.44 -8.35
C GLU A 276 29.42 -3.08 -7.04
N ALA A 277 28.27 -3.77 -7.00
CA ALA A 277 27.81 -4.47 -5.80
C ALA A 277 28.81 -5.52 -5.29
N ALA A 278 29.39 -6.32 -6.19
CA ALA A 278 30.42 -7.29 -5.84
C ALA A 278 31.68 -6.61 -5.28
N ALA A 279 32.11 -5.48 -5.85
CA ALA A 279 33.23 -4.70 -5.33
C ALA A 279 32.93 -4.13 -3.94
N ARG A 280 31.70 -3.65 -3.69
CA ARG A 280 31.27 -3.19 -2.36
C ARG A 280 31.31 -4.32 -1.34
N ILE A 281 30.76 -5.49 -1.69
CA ILE A 281 30.79 -6.67 -0.82
C ILE A 281 32.23 -7.13 -0.56
N ALA A 282 33.10 -7.13 -1.57
CA ALA A 282 34.51 -7.48 -1.40
C ALA A 282 35.26 -6.52 -0.47
N LYS A 283 34.91 -5.22 -0.51
CA LYS A 283 35.54 -4.19 0.33
C LYS A 283 35.03 -4.20 1.77
N TRP A 284 33.71 -4.30 1.98
CA TRP A 284 33.10 -4.11 3.31
C TRP A 284 32.47 -5.37 3.91
N GLY A 285 32.40 -6.48 3.16
CA GLY A 285 31.72 -7.72 3.55
C GLY A 285 30.21 -7.71 3.36
N PHE A 286 29.63 -6.58 2.94
CA PHE A 286 28.20 -6.40 2.67
C PHE A 286 28.00 -5.28 1.64
N ASP A 287 26.80 -5.19 1.06
CA ASP A 287 26.42 -4.08 0.20
C ASP A 287 25.65 -3.00 1.00
N PRO A 288 26.24 -1.82 1.25
CA PRO A 288 25.62 -0.76 2.03
C PRO A 288 24.45 -0.03 1.33
N LEU A 289 24.26 -0.20 0.02
CA LEU A 289 23.14 0.41 -0.70
C LEU A 289 21.87 -0.44 -0.65
N THR A 290 22.00 -1.74 -0.45
CA THR A 290 20.89 -2.70 -0.36
C THR A 290 20.59 -3.10 1.09
N THR A 291 21.60 -3.10 1.96
CA THR A 291 21.48 -3.53 3.35
C THR A 291 20.77 -2.47 4.21
N ARG A 292 19.71 -2.87 4.92
CA ARG A 292 18.95 -2.00 5.83
C ARG A 292 18.98 -2.58 7.25
N GLY A 293 19.95 -2.13 8.05
CA GLY A 293 20.17 -2.63 9.41
C GLY A 293 21.00 -3.91 9.45
N ALA A 294 20.96 -4.61 10.58
CA ALA A 294 21.67 -5.87 10.74
C ALA A 294 21.15 -6.92 9.76
N TRP A 295 22.02 -7.44 8.88
CA TRP A 295 21.67 -8.44 7.87
C TRP A 295 21.67 -9.88 8.40
N TYR A 296 22.21 -10.11 9.60
CA TYR A 296 22.15 -11.38 10.32
C TYR A 296 22.08 -11.15 11.84
N PRO A 297 21.55 -12.11 12.62
CA PRO A 297 21.50 -12.02 14.09
C PRO A 297 22.90 -12.11 14.70
N TRP A 298 23.14 -11.50 15.86
CA TRP A 298 24.44 -11.54 16.53
C TRP A 298 24.83 -12.91 17.10
N HIS A 299 23.92 -13.90 17.09
CA HIS A 299 24.11 -15.23 17.67
C HIS A 299 23.96 -16.35 16.63
N GLU A 300 24.62 -17.47 16.87
CA GLU A 300 24.53 -18.68 16.05
C GLU A 300 23.35 -19.59 16.41
N SER A 301 22.85 -19.46 17.65
CA SER A 301 21.89 -20.39 18.22
C SER A 301 20.55 -20.38 17.46
N GLN A 302 20.10 -21.55 17.02
CA GLN A 302 18.81 -21.71 16.34
C GLN A 302 17.64 -21.50 17.30
N GLY A 303 16.53 -20.95 16.80
CA GLY A 303 15.32 -20.75 17.59
C GLY A 303 15.32 -19.51 18.48
N PHE A 304 16.39 -18.71 18.49
CA PHE A 304 16.47 -17.49 19.30
C PHE A 304 15.85 -16.24 18.66
N THR A 305 15.40 -16.32 17.40
CA THR A 305 14.59 -15.26 16.78
C THR A 305 13.33 -15.01 17.59
N GLY A 306 13.12 -13.77 18.04
CA GLY A 306 11.98 -13.37 18.88
C GLY A 306 11.96 -14.02 20.27
N TYR A 307 13.09 -14.58 20.72
CA TYR A 307 13.19 -15.25 22.02
C TYR A 307 12.94 -14.32 23.22
N PRO A 308 13.50 -13.09 23.27
CA PRO A 308 13.17 -12.14 24.33
C PRO A 308 11.66 -11.82 24.38
N ASP A 309 11.01 -11.67 23.21
CA ASP A 309 9.57 -11.42 23.12
C ASP A 309 8.76 -12.58 23.71
N ARG A 310 9.16 -13.83 23.46
CA ARG A 310 8.48 -15.01 24.01
C ARG A 310 8.63 -15.09 25.53
N ILE A 311 9.81 -14.78 26.06
CA ILE A 311 10.03 -14.73 27.52
C ILE A 311 9.17 -13.62 28.13
N GLU A 312 9.21 -12.41 27.58
CA GLU A 312 8.38 -11.29 28.05
C GLU A 312 6.89 -11.62 28.00
N HIS A 313 6.44 -12.29 26.94
CA HIS A 313 5.05 -12.76 26.84
C HIS A 313 4.70 -13.72 27.95
N MET A 314 5.53 -14.75 28.19
CA MET A 314 5.34 -15.73 29.26
C MET A 314 5.40 -15.09 30.66
N VAL A 315 6.26 -14.08 30.87
CA VAL A 315 6.29 -13.29 32.11
C VAL A 315 4.96 -12.58 32.36
N ARG A 316 4.32 -12.06 31.30
CA ARG A 316 3.04 -11.35 31.39
C ARG A 316 1.83 -12.27 31.48
N SER A 317 1.82 -13.37 30.71
CA SER A 317 0.69 -14.31 30.64
C SER A 317 0.74 -15.39 31.71
N GLY A 318 1.93 -15.70 32.25
CA GLY A 318 2.17 -16.75 33.21
C GLY A 318 1.30 -16.71 34.46
N PRO A 319 1.06 -15.55 35.11
CA PRO A 319 0.16 -15.48 36.26
C PRO A 319 -1.27 -15.97 36.00
N SER A 320 -1.78 -15.78 34.77
CA SER A 320 -3.10 -16.23 34.36
C SER A 320 -3.10 -17.67 33.84
N GLN A 321 -2.05 -18.06 33.10
CA GLN A 321 -1.95 -19.38 32.47
C GLN A 321 -1.45 -20.48 33.41
N ARG A 322 -0.75 -20.12 34.49
CA ARG A 322 -0.21 -21.02 35.52
C ARG A 322 0.57 -22.18 34.91
N PRO A 323 1.63 -21.88 34.12
CA PRO A 323 2.36 -22.90 33.39
C PRO A 323 3.03 -23.90 34.33
N GLN A 324 3.04 -25.15 33.91
CA GLN A 324 3.85 -26.21 34.55
C GLN A 324 5.33 -25.96 34.31
N PRO A 325 6.24 -26.46 35.17
CA PRO A 325 7.69 -26.27 34.99
C PRO A 325 8.22 -26.72 33.63
N SER A 326 7.64 -27.79 33.05
CA SER A 326 7.99 -28.29 31.72
C SER A 326 7.55 -27.39 30.56
N GLN A 327 6.62 -26.46 30.81
CA GLN A 327 6.11 -25.49 29.85
C GLN A 327 6.90 -24.17 29.88
N LEU A 328 7.77 -23.99 30.88
CA LEU A 328 8.61 -22.79 30.99
C LEU A 328 9.65 -22.77 29.88
N ILE A 329 9.84 -21.59 29.28
CA ILE A 329 10.86 -21.41 28.24
C ILE A 329 12.24 -21.54 28.90
N PRO A 330 13.12 -22.46 28.44
CA PRO A 330 14.45 -22.58 28.99
C PRO A 330 15.19 -21.24 28.88
N LEU A 331 15.73 -20.73 29.99
CA LEU A 331 16.47 -19.47 30.04
C LEU A 331 17.93 -19.73 29.68
N GLN A 332 18.35 -19.22 28.53
CA GLN A 332 19.68 -19.45 27.97
C GLN A 332 20.21 -18.15 27.37
N VAL A 333 21.50 -17.92 27.53
CA VAL A 333 22.19 -16.84 26.82
C VAL A 333 22.62 -17.39 25.45
N PRO A 334 22.18 -16.79 24.33
CA PRO A 334 22.61 -17.22 23.00
C PRO A 334 24.13 -17.11 22.85
N THR A 335 24.72 -18.05 22.11
CA THR A 335 26.14 -18.01 21.77
C THR A 335 26.37 -16.99 20.65
N PRO A 336 27.18 -15.94 20.86
CA PRO A 336 27.51 -14.97 19.84
C PRO A 336 28.31 -15.62 18.71
N TRP A 337 28.15 -15.12 17.48
CA TRP A 337 29.02 -15.50 16.37
C TRP A 337 30.49 -15.18 16.66
N ALA A 338 31.39 -15.98 16.10
CA ALA A 338 32.81 -15.70 16.12
C ALA A 338 33.13 -14.40 15.36
N PRO A 339 33.94 -13.48 15.94
CA PRO A 339 34.38 -12.28 15.25
C PRO A 339 35.25 -12.65 14.03
N SER A 340 34.76 -12.34 12.84
CA SER A 340 35.48 -12.60 11.58
C SER A 340 36.21 -11.35 11.08
N PRO A 341 37.42 -11.48 10.49
CA PRO A 341 38.16 -10.35 9.92
C PRO A 341 37.46 -9.72 8.71
N GLY A 342 36.53 -10.42 8.05
CA GLY A 342 35.75 -9.89 6.94
C GLY A 342 34.61 -8.96 7.36
N LEU A 343 34.39 -8.76 8.66
CA LEU A 343 33.35 -7.88 9.18
C LEU A 343 33.89 -6.48 9.48
N PRO A 344 33.02 -5.44 9.42
CA PRO A 344 33.37 -4.10 9.87
C PRO A 344 33.92 -4.10 11.30
N THR A 345 34.89 -3.23 11.57
CA THR A 345 35.58 -3.19 12.87
C THR A 345 34.64 -3.02 14.06
N GLU A 346 33.55 -2.25 13.91
CA GLU A 346 32.55 -2.01 14.95
C GLU A 346 31.77 -3.28 15.27
N VAL A 347 31.34 -3.96 14.21
CA VAL A 347 30.58 -5.22 14.29
C VAL A 347 31.45 -6.30 14.94
N ARG A 348 32.71 -6.41 14.50
CA ARG A 348 33.70 -7.33 15.07
C ARG A 348 33.99 -7.05 16.54
N SER A 349 34.13 -5.77 16.91
CA SER A 349 34.38 -5.36 18.30
C SER A 349 33.17 -5.65 19.19
N ALA A 350 31.95 -5.46 18.68
CA ALA A 350 30.73 -5.82 19.40
C ALA A 350 30.63 -7.33 19.64
N LEU A 351 30.90 -8.16 18.62
CA LEU A 351 30.93 -9.62 18.78
C LEU A 351 31.98 -10.06 19.81
N ALA A 352 33.19 -9.49 19.77
CA ALA A 352 34.22 -9.77 20.75
C ALA A 352 33.79 -9.40 22.18
N SER A 353 33.10 -8.26 22.35
CA SER A 353 32.52 -7.87 23.65
C SER A 353 31.47 -8.88 24.12
N PHE A 354 30.56 -9.28 23.23
CA PHE A 354 29.51 -10.25 23.57
C PHE A 354 30.08 -11.61 23.96
N GLN A 355 31.16 -12.06 23.32
CA GLN A 355 31.85 -13.30 23.70
C GLN A 355 32.46 -13.20 25.09
N LYS A 356 33.22 -12.14 25.37
CA LYS A 356 33.82 -11.91 26.69
C LYS A 356 32.78 -11.81 27.80
N GLU A 357 31.66 -11.14 27.53
CA GLU A 357 30.53 -11.09 28.47
C GLU A 357 29.91 -12.49 28.66
N ASN A 358 29.77 -13.30 27.61
CA ASN A 358 29.23 -14.66 27.74
C ASN A 358 30.10 -15.57 28.60
N GLU A 359 31.42 -15.46 28.49
CA GLU A 359 32.36 -16.20 29.34
C GLU A 359 32.13 -15.92 30.82
N SER A 360 31.69 -14.70 31.18
CA SER A 360 31.33 -14.37 32.56
C SER A 360 30.02 -15.01 33.05
N PHE A 361 29.20 -15.55 32.14
CA PHE A 361 27.98 -16.29 32.45
C PHE A 361 28.14 -17.81 32.32
N SER A 362 29.27 -18.30 31.81
CA SER A 362 29.61 -19.72 31.83
C SER A 362 30.07 -20.12 33.23
N PRO A 363 29.43 -21.11 33.88
CA PRO A 363 29.77 -21.54 35.23
C PRO A 363 31.16 -22.17 35.36
#